data_AF-A0A7J9C448-F1
#
_entry.id   AF-A0A7J9C448-F1
#
_cell.length_a   1.000
_cell.length_b   1.000
_cell.length_c   1.000
_cell.angle_alpha   90.00
_cell.angle_beta   90.00
_cell.angle_gamma   90.00
#
_symmetry.space_group_name_H-M   'P 1'
#
loop_
_entity.id
_entity.type
_entity.pdbx_description
1 polymer ?
#
loop_
_entity_poly.entity_id
_entity_poly.type
_entity_poly.pdbx_seq_one_letter_code
_entity_poly.pdbx_strand_id
1 'polypeptide(L)'
;AGNFVKDEVWHALIIVISTASDLHGYTVRALYRVFQASTEQESLVRVAVWCVGEYGDMLVNNVGMLDIEEPITVTESDAVDAMEVAIKCQRLGLTTKAMALIALFKLSSRFPSCSERIKDIIVQNKRSLVLELQQRSIEFSCILQKHHNIRSALVERMPILDEATFSGRKAGSLPTAVSTSSIIPCNLPNGIAKPAAAPIGDLLDLSSDDAPPAPISSGGDFLQDLLGVDLSPASAPSG
;
A
#
# COMPACT_ATOMS: atom_id res chain seq x y z
N ALA A 1 -19.86 -6.88 -19.38
CA ALA A 1 -19.64 -8.06 -18.50
C ALA A 1 -18.69 -7.79 -17.32
N GLY A 2 -17.76 -6.81 -17.39
CA GLY A 2 -16.72 -6.60 -16.37
C GLY A 2 -17.11 -5.89 -15.06
N ASN A 3 -18.28 -5.25 -14.98
CA ASN A 3 -18.68 -4.45 -13.81
C ASN A 3 -19.09 -5.28 -12.57
N PHE A 4 -19.30 -6.60 -12.73
CA PHE A 4 -19.73 -7.51 -11.65
C PHE A 4 -18.63 -8.48 -11.22
N VAL A 5 -17.36 -8.14 -11.50
CA VAL A 5 -16.22 -8.98 -11.15
C VAL A 5 -15.89 -8.79 -9.67
N LYS A 6 -15.82 -9.89 -8.90
CA LYS A 6 -15.40 -9.87 -7.50
C LYS A 6 -13.96 -9.35 -7.38
N ASP A 7 -13.65 -8.65 -6.29
CA ASP A 7 -12.30 -8.11 -6.04
C ASP A 7 -11.20 -9.20 -6.05
N GLU A 8 -11.53 -10.46 -5.77
CA GLU A 8 -10.57 -11.57 -5.82
C GLU A 8 -9.94 -11.79 -7.22
N VAL A 9 -10.67 -11.44 -8.29
CA VAL A 9 -10.26 -11.79 -9.66
C VAL A 9 -9.07 -10.94 -10.13
N TRP A 10 -9.02 -9.65 -9.77
CA TRP A 10 -7.91 -8.80 -10.18
C TRP A 10 -6.62 -9.15 -9.43
N HIS A 11 -6.71 -9.59 -8.18
CA HIS A 11 -5.56 -10.09 -7.41
C HIS A 11 -4.99 -11.37 -8.03
N ALA A 12 -5.86 -12.34 -8.36
CA ALA A 12 -5.44 -13.57 -9.02
C ALA A 12 -4.76 -13.29 -10.37
N LEU A 13 -5.30 -12.34 -11.14
CA LEU A 13 -4.70 -11.93 -12.41
C LEU A 13 -3.29 -11.33 -12.22
N ILE A 14 -3.09 -10.46 -11.21
CA ILE A 14 -1.76 -9.92 -10.91
C ILE A 14 -0.76 -11.04 -10.59
N ILE A 15 -1.17 -12.06 -9.85
CA ILE A 15 -0.31 -13.20 -9.51
C ILE A 15 0.08 -13.96 -10.79
N VAL A 16 -0.89 -14.33 -11.63
CA VAL A 16 -0.64 -15.02 -12.90
C VAL A 16 0.28 -14.19 -13.82
N ILE A 17 0.10 -12.88 -13.86
CA ILE A 17 0.98 -12.01 -14.64
C ILE A 17 2.39 -12.04 -14.03
N SER A 18 2.53 -11.94 -12.71
CA SER A 18 3.85 -11.92 -12.04
C SER A 18 4.66 -13.21 -12.18
N THR A 19 4.01 -14.34 -12.43
CA THR A 19 4.69 -15.63 -12.68
C THR A 19 5.10 -15.79 -14.14
N ALA A 20 4.42 -15.11 -15.07
CA ALA A 20 4.65 -15.21 -16.51
C ALA A 20 5.69 -14.20 -17.02
N SER A 21 6.95 -14.36 -16.58
CA SER A 21 8.01 -13.37 -16.85
C SER A 21 8.28 -13.08 -18.32
N ASP A 22 8.13 -14.08 -19.19
CA ASP A 22 8.31 -13.95 -20.65
C ASP A 22 7.22 -13.08 -21.31
N LEU A 23 6.07 -12.93 -20.65
CA LEU A 23 4.91 -12.20 -21.16
C LEU A 23 4.71 -10.84 -20.51
N HIS A 24 5.59 -10.40 -19.59
CA HIS A 24 5.44 -9.12 -18.90
C HIS A 24 5.36 -7.93 -19.86
N GLY A 25 6.25 -7.88 -20.86
CA GLY A 25 6.28 -6.81 -21.87
C GLY A 25 5.00 -6.76 -22.70
N TYR A 26 4.54 -7.91 -23.20
CA TYR A 26 3.28 -8.01 -23.94
C TYR A 26 2.10 -7.58 -23.08
N THR A 27 2.02 -8.11 -21.86
CA THR A 27 0.93 -7.84 -20.92
C THR A 27 0.81 -6.36 -20.60
N VAL A 28 1.92 -5.68 -20.30
CA VAL A 28 1.87 -4.25 -19.96
C VAL A 28 1.45 -3.40 -21.15
N ARG A 29 1.90 -3.72 -22.38
CA ARG A 29 1.48 -3.01 -23.60
C ARG A 29 0.01 -3.25 -23.94
N ALA A 30 -0.47 -4.49 -23.82
CA ALA A 30 -1.87 -4.83 -24.03
C ALA A 30 -2.78 -4.10 -23.03
N LEU A 31 -2.45 -4.14 -21.74
CA LEU A 31 -3.20 -3.45 -20.68
C LEU A 31 -3.14 -1.93 -20.83
N TYR A 32 -2.00 -1.38 -21.24
CA TYR A 32 -1.86 0.05 -21.50
C TYR A 32 -2.77 0.52 -22.64
N ARG A 33 -2.85 -0.22 -23.76
CA ARG A 33 -3.79 0.08 -24.84
C ARG A 33 -5.24 0.07 -24.36
N VAL A 34 -5.60 -0.93 -23.57
CA VAL A 34 -6.98 -1.03 -23.04
C VAL A 34 -7.28 0.13 -22.09
N PHE A 35 -6.33 0.50 -21.21
CA PHE A 35 -6.47 1.66 -20.34
C PHE A 35 -6.67 2.96 -21.12
N GLN A 36 -5.93 3.15 -22.22
CA GLN A 36 -6.08 4.32 -23.09
C GLN A 36 -7.43 4.35 -23.84
N ALA A 37 -7.95 3.17 -24.21
CA ALA A 37 -9.23 3.07 -24.90
C ALA A 37 -10.44 3.28 -23.97
N SER A 38 -10.40 2.73 -22.75
CA SER A 38 -11.50 2.83 -21.80
C SER A 38 -11.04 2.68 -20.34
N THR A 39 -11.57 3.54 -19.49
CA THR A 39 -11.41 3.46 -18.03
C THR A 39 -12.70 3.03 -17.33
N GLU A 40 -13.64 2.40 -18.04
CA GLU A 40 -14.95 2.04 -17.48
C GLU A 40 -14.89 0.83 -16.55
N GLN A 41 -14.02 -0.13 -16.85
CA GLN A 41 -13.88 -1.34 -16.05
C GLN A 41 -12.79 -1.15 -14.98
N GLU A 42 -13.21 -0.83 -13.76
CA GLU A 42 -12.27 -0.49 -12.67
C GLU A 42 -11.28 -1.63 -12.34
N SER A 43 -11.74 -2.88 -12.33
CA SER A 43 -10.87 -4.04 -12.07
C SER A 43 -9.73 -4.16 -13.10
N LEU A 44 -10.01 -3.86 -14.37
CA LEU A 44 -9.02 -3.88 -15.42
C LEU A 44 -8.06 -2.71 -15.32
N VAL A 45 -8.58 -1.52 -14.97
CA VAL A 45 -7.75 -0.33 -14.70
C VAL A 45 -6.79 -0.59 -13.54
N ARG A 46 -7.21 -1.25 -12.47
CA ARG A 46 -6.32 -1.60 -11.34
C ARG A 46 -5.15 -2.46 -11.78
N VAL A 47 -5.40 -3.49 -12.57
CA VAL A 47 -4.36 -4.38 -13.09
C VAL A 47 -3.44 -3.63 -14.04
N ALA A 48 -3.99 -2.80 -14.93
CA ALA A 48 -3.19 -1.96 -15.83
C ALA A 48 -2.27 -1.00 -15.07
N VAL A 49 -2.80 -0.28 -14.08
CA VAL A 49 -2.04 0.64 -13.22
C VAL A 49 -0.91 -0.09 -12.49
N TRP A 50 -1.17 -1.28 -11.95
CA TRP A 50 -0.15 -2.09 -11.30
C TRP A 50 0.95 -2.53 -12.28
N CYS A 51 0.56 -3.07 -13.45
CA CYS A 51 1.49 -3.51 -14.47
C CYS A 51 2.36 -2.37 -15.01
N VAL A 52 1.79 -1.17 -15.21
CA VAL A 52 2.56 0.00 -15.63
C VAL A 52 3.59 0.39 -14.56
N GLY A 53 3.24 0.31 -13.27
CA GLY A 53 4.18 0.58 -12.18
C GLY A 53 5.34 -0.43 -12.07
N GLU A 54 5.08 -1.71 -12.35
CA GLU A 54 6.08 -2.79 -12.24
C GLU A 54 6.92 -3.03 -13.50
N TYR A 55 6.32 -2.82 -14.67
CA TYR A 55 6.88 -3.15 -15.97
C TYR A 55 6.92 -1.96 -16.93
N GLY A 56 6.83 -0.72 -16.40
CA GLY A 56 6.89 0.50 -17.21
C GLY A 56 8.17 0.63 -18.05
N ASP A 57 9.29 0.10 -17.58
CA ASP A 57 10.53 0.01 -18.36
C ASP A 57 10.40 -0.91 -19.57
N MET A 58 9.66 -2.03 -19.45
CA MET A 58 9.39 -2.92 -20.58
C MET A 58 8.37 -2.32 -21.57
N LEU A 59 7.43 -1.52 -21.06
CA LEU A 59 6.47 -0.76 -21.85
C LEU A 59 7.16 0.25 -22.78
N VAL A 60 8.10 1.03 -22.23
CA VAL A 60 8.79 2.10 -22.99
C VAL A 60 9.85 1.55 -23.93
N ASN A 61 10.61 0.54 -23.49
CA ASN A 61 11.73 -0.01 -24.27
C ASN A 61 11.31 -1.11 -25.27
N ASN A 62 10.01 -1.39 -25.40
CA ASN A 62 9.48 -2.47 -26.25
C ASN A 62 10.14 -3.84 -26.00
N VAL A 63 10.51 -4.12 -24.75
CA VAL A 63 11.15 -5.39 -24.36
C VAL A 63 10.13 -6.52 -24.49
N GLY A 64 10.52 -7.63 -25.11
CA GLY A 64 9.64 -8.77 -25.32
C GLY A 64 8.45 -8.45 -26.23
N MET A 65 8.66 -7.61 -27.26
CA MET A 65 7.68 -7.40 -28.33
C MET A 65 7.52 -8.67 -29.15
N LEU A 66 6.29 -9.16 -29.24
CA LEU A 66 5.94 -10.36 -30.02
C LEU A 66 5.67 -9.94 -31.47
N ASP A 67 6.03 -10.80 -32.44
CA ASP A 67 5.83 -10.52 -33.88
C ASP A 67 4.35 -10.30 -34.26
N ILE A 68 3.43 -10.81 -33.46
CA ILE A 68 1.97 -10.72 -33.66
C ILE A 68 1.42 -9.38 -33.17
N GLU A 69 2.20 -8.61 -32.41
CA GLU A 69 1.75 -7.36 -31.78
C GLU A 69 1.81 -6.17 -32.75
N GLU A 70 0.76 -5.36 -32.78
CA GLU A 70 0.79 -4.06 -33.45
C GLU A 70 1.82 -3.14 -32.76
N PRO A 71 2.79 -2.55 -33.48
CA PRO A 71 3.78 -1.68 -32.88
C PRO A 71 3.13 -0.51 -32.12
N ILE A 72 3.53 -0.34 -30.86
CA ILE A 72 3.20 0.83 -30.06
C ILE A 72 4.49 1.53 -29.65
N THR A 73 4.51 2.85 -29.75
CA THR A 73 5.58 3.66 -29.19
C THR A 73 5.02 4.37 -27.98
N VAL A 74 5.57 4.08 -26.80
CA VAL A 74 5.17 4.70 -25.53
C VAL A 74 6.42 5.34 -24.94
N THR A 75 6.35 6.64 -24.64
CA THR A 75 7.44 7.34 -23.96
C THR A 75 7.29 7.24 -22.44
N GLU A 76 8.37 7.55 -21.70
CA GLU A 76 8.30 7.66 -20.24
C GLU A 76 7.24 8.68 -19.80
N SER A 77 7.09 9.79 -20.55
CA SER A 77 6.08 10.80 -20.28
C SER A 77 4.68 10.24 -20.43
N ASP A 78 4.40 9.50 -21.51
CA ASP A 78 3.06 8.94 -21.77
C ASP A 78 2.63 7.97 -20.66
N ALA A 79 3.56 7.18 -20.13
CA ALA A 79 3.30 6.30 -19.00
C ALA A 79 2.96 7.09 -17.71
N VAL A 80 3.63 8.23 -17.47
CA VAL A 80 3.33 9.14 -16.35
C VAL A 80 1.98 9.83 -16.56
N ASP A 81 1.67 10.25 -17.78
CA ASP A 81 0.37 10.84 -18.16
C ASP A 81 -0.78 9.88 -17.85
N ALA A 82 -0.64 8.59 -18.20
CA ALA A 82 -1.64 7.58 -17.89
C ALA A 82 -1.91 7.46 -16.38
N MET A 83 -0.86 7.47 -15.55
CA MET A 83 -1.03 7.41 -14.08
C MET A 83 -1.65 8.69 -13.52
N GLU A 84 -1.28 9.85 -14.05
CA GLU A 84 -1.87 11.13 -13.66
C GLU A 84 -3.37 11.19 -14.00
N VAL A 85 -3.77 10.68 -15.16
CA VAL A 85 -5.17 10.51 -15.56
C VAL A 85 -5.90 9.59 -14.57
N ALA A 86 -5.30 8.46 -14.19
CA ALA A 86 -5.91 7.54 -13.22
C ALA A 86 -6.15 8.20 -11.85
N ILE A 87 -5.21 9.01 -11.36
CA ILE A 87 -5.35 9.72 -10.08
C ILE A 87 -6.45 10.79 -10.14
N LYS A 88 -6.50 11.56 -11.23
CA LYS A 88 -7.46 12.67 -11.39
C LYS A 88 -8.87 12.21 -11.77
N CYS A 89 -9.03 11.00 -12.30
CA CYS A 89 -10.33 10.48 -12.73
C CYS A 89 -11.30 10.32 -11.55
N GLN A 90 -12.40 11.06 -11.54
CA GLN A 90 -13.39 11.01 -10.45
C GLN A 90 -14.15 9.68 -10.40
N ARG A 91 -14.26 8.97 -11.52
CA ARG A 91 -14.95 7.68 -11.63
C ARG A 91 -14.19 6.52 -10.96
N LEU A 92 -12.86 6.64 -10.82
CA LEU A 92 -12.04 5.58 -10.23
C LEU A 92 -12.09 5.66 -8.71
N GLY A 93 -12.24 4.49 -8.07
CA GLY A 93 -12.26 4.35 -6.63
C GLY A 93 -10.93 4.66 -5.96
N LEU A 94 -10.99 4.79 -4.64
CA LEU A 94 -9.84 5.10 -3.79
C LEU A 94 -8.66 4.15 -4.00
N THR A 95 -8.92 2.84 -4.01
CA THR A 95 -7.90 1.80 -4.19
C THR A 95 -7.12 2.02 -5.48
N THR A 96 -7.81 2.28 -6.58
CA THR A 96 -7.21 2.49 -7.90
C THR A 96 -6.32 3.73 -7.92
N LYS A 97 -6.77 4.83 -7.29
CA LYS A 97 -5.98 6.07 -7.16
C LYS A 97 -4.75 5.89 -6.28
N ALA A 98 -4.88 5.16 -5.18
CA ALA A 98 -3.77 4.82 -4.30
C ALA A 98 -2.73 3.94 -5.02
N MET A 99 -3.19 2.95 -5.81
CA MET A 99 -2.31 2.14 -6.66
C MET A 99 -1.60 2.99 -7.71
N ALA A 100 -2.27 3.99 -8.30
CA ALA A 100 -1.65 4.89 -9.26
C ALA A 100 -0.56 5.78 -8.63
N LEU A 101 -0.75 6.22 -7.36
CA LEU A 101 0.32 6.90 -6.61
C LEU A 101 1.52 5.99 -6.35
N ILE A 102 1.28 4.72 -6.00
CA ILE A 102 2.35 3.73 -5.83
C ILE A 102 3.08 3.48 -7.16
N ALA A 103 2.33 3.35 -8.26
CA ALA A 103 2.89 3.17 -9.59
C ALA A 103 3.78 4.38 -9.97
N LEU A 104 3.30 5.61 -9.80
CA LEU A 104 4.11 6.82 -9.98
C LEU A 104 5.38 6.79 -9.14
N PHE A 105 5.27 6.42 -7.87
CA PHE A 105 6.43 6.33 -6.98
C PHE A 105 7.46 5.31 -7.50
N LYS A 106 7.03 4.15 -8.01
CA LYS A 106 7.93 3.17 -8.66
C LYS A 106 8.56 3.72 -9.93
N LEU A 107 7.76 4.36 -10.79
CA LEU A 107 8.24 4.98 -12.03
C LEU A 107 9.27 6.09 -11.77
N SER A 108 9.21 6.78 -10.64
CA SER A 108 10.17 7.85 -10.28
C SER A 108 11.63 7.38 -10.23
N SER A 109 11.86 6.09 -9.94
CA SER A 109 13.20 5.51 -9.93
C SER A 109 13.58 4.89 -11.27
N ARG A 110 12.59 4.54 -12.11
CA ARG A 110 12.79 3.89 -13.42
C ARG A 110 12.94 4.89 -14.56
N PHE A 111 12.30 6.05 -14.42
CA PHE A 111 12.26 7.13 -15.42
C PHE A 111 12.93 8.40 -14.87
N PRO A 112 14.27 8.47 -14.86
CA PRO A 112 14.99 9.64 -14.34
C PRO A 112 14.59 10.95 -15.02
N SER A 113 14.27 10.90 -16.32
CA SER A 113 13.84 12.08 -17.09
C SER A 113 12.53 12.68 -16.58
N CYS A 114 11.64 11.85 -16.05
CA CYS A 114 10.32 12.24 -15.56
C CYS A 114 10.27 12.39 -14.03
N SER A 115 11.37 12.18 -13.30
CA SER A 115 11.39 12.11 -11.84
C SER A 115 10.88 13.40 -11.16
N GLU A 116 11.28 14.58 -11.65
CA GLU A 116 10.79 15.86 -11.08
C GLU A 116 9.29 16.06 -11.35
N ARG A 117 8.82 15.73 -12.57
CA ARG A 117 7.40 15.79 -12.91
C ARG A 117 6.56 14.87 -11.99
N ILE A 118 7.03 13.65 -11.77
CA ILE A 118 6.38 12.68 -10.88
C ILE A 118 6.30 13.23 -9.45
N LYS A 119 7.39 13.82 -8.96
CA LYS A 119 7.44 14.46 -7.64
C LYS A 119 6.42 15.59 -7.53
N ASP A 120 6.25 16.42 -8.55
CA ASP A 120 5.24 17.49 -8.56
C ASP A 120 3.82 16.93 -8.48
N ILE A 121 3.50 15.88 -9.24
CA ILE A 121 2.19 15.21 -9.19
C ILE A 121 1.92 14.65 -7.78
N ILE A 122 2.91 14.01 -7.17
CA ILE A 122 2.79 13.49 -5.79
C ILE A 122 2.59 14.64 -4.80
N VAL A 123 3.34 15.73 -4.92
CA VAL A 123 3.21 16.91 -4.04
C VAL A 123 1.83 17.54 -4.13
N GLN A 124 1.22 17.60 -5.32
CA GLN A 124 -0.15 18.10 -5.49
C GLN A 124 -1.16 17.30 -4.66
N ASN A 125 -0.99 15.98 -4.57
CA ASN A 125 -1.88 15.08 -3.83
C ASN A 125 -1.74 15.16 -2.30
N LYS A 126 -0.75 15.89 -1.76
CA LYS A 126 -0.67 16.19 -0.30
C LYS A 126 -1.86 17.00 0.21
N ARG A 127 -2.52 17.74 -0.67
CA ARG A 127 -3.72 18.54 -0.37
C ARG A 127 -5.02 17.77 -0.63
N SER A 128 -4.94 16.48 -0.92
CA SER A 128 -6.13 15.65 -1.08
C SER A 128 -6.95 15.64 0.21
N LEU A 129 -8.27 15.73 0.08
CA LEU A 129 -9.20 15.59 1.21
C LEU A 129 -9.37 14.12 1.63
N VAL A 130 -8.86 13.17 0.83
CA VAL A 130 -8.87 11.75 1.15
C VAL A 130 -7.59 11.40 1.88
N LEU A 131 -7.72 11.06 3.17
CA LEU A 131 -6.60 10.82 4.09
C LEU A 131 -5.60 9.79 3.56
N GLU A 132 -6.08 8.69 2.97
CA GLU A 132 -5.23 7.62 2.42
C GLU A 132 -4.33 8.11 1.26
N LEU A 133 -4.86 8.96 0.38
CA LEU A 133 -4.09 9.54 -0.72
C LEU A 133 -3.13 10.62 -0.21
N GLN A 134 -3.59 11.44 0.75
CA GLN A 134 -2.79 12.47 1.39
C GLN A 134 -1.59 11.87 2.11
N GLN A 135 -1.81 10.86 2.96
CA GLN A 135 -0.77 10.19 3.73
C GLN A 135 0.31 9.61 2.81
N ARG A 136 -0.08 8.79 1.81
CA ARG A 136 0.88 8.25 0.83
C ARG A 136 1.66 9.34 0.11
N SER A 137 1.00 10.43 -0.27
CA SER A 137 1.65 11.54 -0.98
C SER A 137 2.69 12.26 -0.12
N ILE A 138 2.43 12.39 1.18
CA ILE A 138 3.38 12.95 2.15
C ILE A 138 4.59 12.04 2.32
N GLU A 139 4.35 10.74 2.53
CA GLU A 139 5.39 9.72 2.69
C GLU A 139 6.30 9.63 1.45
N PHE A 140 5.69 9.46 0.26
CA PHE A 140 6.44 9.36 -1.00
C PHE A 140 7.20 10.64 -1.30
N SER A 141 6.60 11.81 -1.08
CA SER A 141 7.31 13.07 -1.26
C SER A 141 8.50 13.22 -0.30
N CYS A 142 8.39 12.70 0.93
CA CYS A 142 9.50 12.72 1.88
C CYS A 142 10.65 11.85 1.37
N ILE A 143 10.35 10.63 0.90
CA ILE A 143 11.36 9.72 0.34
C ILE A 143 12.02 10.32 -0.90
N LEU A 144 11.23 10.90 -1.82
CA LEU A 144 11.72 11.52 -3.05
C LEU A 144 12.61 12.76 -2.82
N GLN A 145 12.49 13.43 -1.68
CA GLN A 145 13.25 14.66 -1.39
C GLN A 145 14.40 14.46 -0.42
N LYS A 146 14.26 13.54 0.53
CA LYS A 146 15.19 13.42 1.67
C LYS A 146 15.94 12.10 1.69
N HIS A 147 15.34 11.01 1.21
CA HIS A 147 15.88 9.66 1.38
C HIS A 147 16.18 9.00 0.03
N HIS A 148 16.98 9.66 -0.81
CA HIS A 148 17.36 9.15 -2.13
C HIS A 148 18.10 7.80 -2.06
N ASN A 149 18.85 7.57 -0.97
CA ASN A 149 19.67 6.37 -0.76
C ASN A 149 18.86 5.09 -0.57
N ILE A 150 17.64 5.16 -0.04
CA ILE A 150 16.76 3.99 0.14
C ILE A 150 15.74 3.85 -0.98
N ARG A 151 15.58 4.89 -1.82
CA ARG A 151 14.52 4.95 -2.84
C ARG A 151 14.56 3.75 -3.78
N SER A 152 15.74 3.40 -4.30
CA SER A 152 15.89 2.29 -5.26
C SER A 152 15.52 0.96 -4.62
N ALA A 153 15.96 0.70 -3.38
CA ALA A 153 15.66 -0.52 -2.64
C ALA A 153 14.15 -0.67 -2.33
N LEU A 154 13.45 0.43 -2.09
CA LEU A 154 12.01 0.41 -1.79
C LEU A 154 11.13 0.12 -3.02
N VAL A 155 11.64 0.37 -4.22
CA VAL A 155 10.87 0.25 -5.48
C VAL A 155 11.40 -0.86 -6.39
N GLU A 156 12.17 -1.78 -5.83
CA GLU A 156 12.50 -3.05 -6.47
C GLU A 156 11.22 -3.82 -6.84
N ARG A 157 11.32 -4.67 -7.86
CA ARG A 157 10.18 -5.47 -8.31
C ARG A 157 9.70 -6.35 -7.16
N MET A 158 8.39 -6.43 -6.98
CA MET A 158 7.82 -7.32 -5.96
C MET A 158 8.22 -8.78 -6.25
N PRO A 159 8.63 -9.54 -5.23
CA PRO A 159 8.90 -10.97 -5.40
C PRO A 159 7.67 -11.72 -5.92
N ILE A 160 7.89 -12.72 -6.76
CA ILE A 160 6.83 -13.57 -7.31
C ILE A 160 6.16 -14.31 -6.16
N LEU A 161 4.83 -14.20 -6.07
CA LEU A 161 4.03 -14.95 -5.11
C LEU A 161 3.81 -16.36 -5.65
N ASP A 162 4.34 -17.37 -4.96
CA ASP A 162 4.10 -18.76 -5.32
C ASP A 162 2.62 -19.13 -5.11
N GLU A 163 2.05 -19.88 -6.05
CA GLU A 163 0.62 -20.20 -6.12
C GLU A 163 0.15 -20.97 -4.86
N ALA A 164 1.06 -21.78 -4.28
CA ALA A 164 0.87 -22.45 -3.01
C ALA A 164 0.69 -21.48 -1.83
N THR A 165 1.40 -20.34 -1.85
CA THR A 165 1.33 -19.32 -0.79
C THR A 165 0.02 -18.53 -0.87
N PHE A 166 -0.49 -18.28 -2.07
CA PHE A 166 -1.78 -17.61 -2.26
C PHE A 166 -2.96 -18.50 -1.87
N SER A 167 -2.93 -19.78 -2.27
CA SER A 167 -3.96 -20.76 -1.92
C SER A 167 -4.02 -21.03 -0.41
N GLY A 168 -2.87 -21.08 0.27
CA GLY A 168 -2.80 -21.25 1.74
C GLY A 168 -3.43 -20.10 2.52
N ARG A 169 -3.30 -18.85 2.03
CA ARG A 169 -3.96 -17.68 2.66
C ARG A 169 -5.46 -17.67 2.48
N LYS A 170 -5.98 -18.21 1.36
CA LYS A 170 -7.43 -18.33 1.12
C LYS A 170 -8.09 -19.39 2.00
N ALA A 171 -7.33 -20.37 2.49
CA ALA A 171 -7.81 -21.46 3.34
C ALA A 171 -7.76 -21.16 4.86
N GLY A 172 -7.38 -19.95 5.28
CA GLY A 172 -7.40 -19.56 6.69
C GLY A 172 -6.29 -20.17 7.55
N SER A 173 -5.25 -20.78 6.98
CA SER A 173 -4.09 -21.22 7.76
C SER A 173 -3.08 -20.09 7.90
N LEU A 174 -2.86 -19.60 9.13
CA LEU A 174 -1.68 -18.79 9.45
C LEU A 174 -0.42 -19.59 9.09
N PRO A 175 0.62 -18.97 8.50
CA PRO A 175 1.86 -19.67 8.22
C PRO A 175 2.57 -20.03 9.52
N THR A 176 2.84 -21.33 9.70
CA THR A 176 3.83 -21.83 10.65
C THR A 176 5.19 -21.19 10.33
N ALA A 177 5.85 -20.69 11.37
CA ALA A 177 7.15 -20.04 11.40
C ALA A 177 8.10 -20.38 10.23
N VAL A 178 8.45 -19.35 9.44
CA VAL A 178 9.66 -19.38 8.63
C VAL A 178 10.84 -19.18 9.57
N SER A 179 11.52 -20.28 9.91
CA SER A 179 12.85 -20.24 10.51
C SER A 179 13.82 -19.53 9.56
N THR A 180 14.17 -18.30 9.90
CA THR A 180 15.39 -17.65 9.41
C THR A 180 16.20 -17.20 10.62
N SER A 181 17.08 -18.08 11.10
CA SER A 181 18.11 -17.72 12.07
C SER A 181 19.48 -18.18 11.57
N SER A 182 20.07 -17.37 10.71
CA SER A 182 21.52 -17.16 10.71
C SER A 182 21.79 -15.65 10.67
N ILE A 183 21.38 -14.97 11.74
CA ILE A 183 21.76 -13.58 11.99
C ILE A 183 23.14 -13.62 12.66
N ILE A 184 24.17 -13.23 11.91
CA ILE A 184 25.46 -12.80 12.45
C ILE A 184 25.21 -11.48 13.20
N PRO A 185 25.53 -11.35 14.50
CA PRO A 185 25.28 -10.12 15.24
C PRO A 185 26.37 -9.08 14.96
N CYS A 186 26.00 -7.97 14.32
CA CYS A 186 26.80 -6.76 14.28
C CYS A 186 26.66 -6.02 15.61
N ASN A 187 27.74 -5.99 16.41
CA ASN A 187 27.83 -5.21 17.64
C ASN A 187 28.20 -3.76 17.31
N LEU A 188 27.38 -2.80 17.74
CA LEU A 188 27.82 -1.43 17.97
C LEU A 188 27.44 -1.02 19.41
N PRO A 189 28.38 -0.47 20.20
CA PRO A 189 28.16 -0.23 21.62
C PRO A 189 27.55 1.16 21.83
N ASN A 190 26.47 1.24 22.61
CA ASN A 190 26.28 2.33 23.55
C ASN A 190 25.29 1.92 24.64
N GLY A 191 25.76 1.97 25.88
CA GLY A 191 25.13 1.37 27.03
C GLY A 191 23.96 2.16 27.61
N ILE A 192 23.09 1.42 28.31
CA ILE A 192 22.66 1.64 29.70
C ILE A 192 22.03 0.31 30.16
N ALA A 193 22.32 -0.08 31.40
CA ALA A 193 22.16 -1.43 31.93
C ALA A 193 20.72 -1.91 32.13
N LYS A 194 20.55 -3.22 31.94
CA LYS A 194 19.37 -4.06 32.23
C LYS A 194 19.14 -4.25 33.74
N PRO A 195 17.88 -4.44 34.18
CA PRO A 195 17.59 -5.47 35.19
C PRO A 195 16.73 -6.63 34.66
N ALA A 196 16.80 -7.73 35.40
CA ALA A 196 16.63 -9.12 34.97
C ALA A 196 15.21 -9.59 34.61
N ALA A 197 15.18 -10.78 34.02
CA ALA A 197 14.07 -11.47 33.38
C ALA A 197 12.94 -11.92 34.32
N ALA A 198 11.71 -11.93 33.80
CA ALA A 198 10.61 -12.79 34.24
C ALA A 198 10.08 -13.55 33.01
N PRO A 199 9.78 -14.86 33.11
CA PRO A 199 9.30 -15.66 31.99
C PRO A 199 7.80 -15.39 31.78
N ILE A 200 7.44 -14.85 30.62
CA ILE A 200 6.04 -14.70 30.20
C ILE A 200 5.61 -16.04 29.63
N GLY A 201 5.07 -16.90 30.50
CA GLY A 201 4.34 -18.09 30.11
C GLY A 201 2.97 -17.71 29.56
N ASP A 202 2.71 -18.22 28.35
CA ASP A 202 1.42 -18.72 27.86
C ASP A 202 0.15 -17.98 28.34
N LEU A 203 -0.27 -16.96 27.57
CA LEU A 203 -1.47 -16.17 27.85
C LEU A 203 -2.57 -16.36 26.79
N LEU A 204 -2.64 -17.51 26.11
CA LEU A 204 -3.66 -17.78 25.10
C LEU A 204 -4.32 -19.16 25.30
N ASP A 205 -4.67 -19.49 26.54
CA ASP A 205 -5.64 -20.54 26.84
C ASP A 205 -6.97 -19.88 27.24
N LEU A 206 -7.80 -19.59 26.22
CA LEU A 206 -9.20 -19.21 26.40
C LEU A 206 -10.08 -20.36 25.90
N SER A 207 -10.15 -21.42 26.69
CA SER A 207 -11.20 -22.43 26.58
C SER A 207 -11.71 -22.81 27.98
N SER A 208 -12.77 -22.14 28.44
CA SER A 208 -13.71 -22.58 29.49
C SER A 208 -14.81 -21.51 29.59
N ASP A 209 -15.98 -21.74 29.02
CA ASP A 209 -17.13 -22.43 29.62
C ASP A 209 -18.12 -21.44 30.27
N ASP A 210 -19.39 -21.80 30.11
CA ASP A 210 -20.61 -21.01 30.17
C ASP A 210 -21.05 -20.66 31.62
N ALA A 211 -21.27 -19.37 31.93
CA ALA A 211 -22.30 -18.86 32.88
C ALA A 211 -22.15 -17.34 33.16
N PRO A 212 -23.23 -16.53 33.14
CA PRO A 212 -23.17 -15.11 33.51
C PRO A 212 -23.40 -14.88 35.02
N PRO A 213 -22.60 -14.05 35.72
CA PRO A 213 -22.99 -13.49 37.01
C PRO A 213 -23.79 -12.18 36.85
N ALA A 214 -24.77 -12.01 37.74
CA ALA A 214 -25.73 -10.89 37.83
C ALA A 214 -25.08 -9.52 38.12
N PRO A 215 -25.78 -8.39 37.84
CA PRO A 215 -25.19 -7.06 37.93
C PRO A 215 -25.14 -6.54 39.37
N ILE A 216 -23.97 -6.01 39.77
CA ILE A 216 -23.80 -5.30 41.04
C ILE A 216 -23.80 -3.80 40.74
N SER A 217 -24.73 -3.10 41.39
CA SER A 217 -24.93 -1.66 41.39
C SER A 217 -23.84 -0.94 42.18
N SER A 218 -23.14 0.01 41.56
CA SER A 218 -22.58 1.24 42.15
C SER A 218 -22.13 2.12 40.98
N GLY A 219 -22.60 3.33 40.71
CA GLY A 219 -23.09 4.35 41.61
C GLY A 219 -22.08 5.52 41.64
N GLY A 220 -21.97 6.27 40.54
CA GLY A 220 -21.38 7.63 40.51
C GLY A 220 -20.01 7.80 39.84
N ASP A 221 -19.93 8.87 39.03
CA ASP A 221 -18.72 9.70 38.81
C ASP A 221 -17.61 9.33 37.81
N PHE A 222 -17.91 8.64 36.70
CA PHE A 222 -16.96 8.62 35.58
C PHE A 222 -17.02 9.87 34.69
N LEU A 223 -18.18 10.53 34.60
CA LEU A 223 -18.35 11.70 33.72
C LEU A 223 -17.87 13.02 34.34
N GLN A 224 -17.76 13.08 35.66
CA GLN A 224 -17.27 14.27 36.37
C GLN A 224 -15.75 14.42 36.22
N ASP A 225 -15.02 13.31 36.11
CA ASP A 225 -13.55 13.27 36.02
C ASP A 225 -13.03 13.60 34.61
N LEU A 226 -13.88 13.44 33.58
CA LEU A 226 -13.49 13.70 32.17
C LEU A 226 -13.54 15.18 31.77
N LEU A 227 -14.26 16.03 32.53
CA LEU A 227 -14.53 17.42 32.12
C LEU A 227 -13.81 18.51 32.91
N GLY A 228 -12.94 18.19 33.87
CA GLY A 228 -11.92 19.13 34.38
C GLY A 228 -12.38 20.58 34.61
N VAL A 229 -13.52 20.78 35.26
CA VAL A 229 -14.00 22.11 35.68
C VAL A 229 -13.94 22.19 37.20
N ASP A 230 -12.87 22.82 37.69
CA ASP A 230 -12.71 23.20 39.09
C ASP A 230 -13.31 24.61 39.28
N LEU A 231 -14.52 24.68 39.83
CA LEU A 231 -15.12 25.95 40.27
C LEU A 231 -14.81 26.16 41.74
N SER A 232 -13.73 26.89 42.01
CA SER A 232 -13.47 27.48 43.32
C SER A 232 -14.59 28.45 43.74
N PRO A 233 -15.06 28.45 45.00
CA PRO A 233 -16.03 29.44 45.46
C PRO A 233 -15.32 30.77 45.78
N ALA A 234 -15.67 31.82 45.05
CA ALA A 234 -15.27 33.19 45.40
C ALA A 234 -16.10 33.69 46.59
N SER A 235 -15.40 34.22 47.59
CA SER A 235 -15.94 34.98 48.71
C SER A 235 -16.69 36.23 48.24
N ALA A 236 -17.90 36.46 48.74
CA ALA A 236 -18.65 37.69 48.53
C ALA A 236 -18.24 38.77 49.55
N PRO A 237 -18.07 40.05 49.15
CA PRO A 237 -18.17 41.18 50.06
C PRO A 237 -19.60 41.74 50.09
N SER A 238 -19.83 42.47 51.17
CA SER A 238 -21.05 43.02 51.75
C SER A 238 -21.86 43.98 50.86
N GLY A 239 -23.18 44.00 51.09
CA GLY A 239 -24.13 45.05 50.73
C GLY A 239 -25.40 44.92 51.56
#